data_AF-A0A8T4YUB9-F1
#
_entry.id   AF-A0A8T4YUB9-F1
#
_cell.length_a   1.000
_cell.length_b   1.000
_cell.length_c   1.000
_cell.angle_alpha   90.00
_cell.angle_beta   90.00
_cell.angle_gamma   90.00
#
_symmetry.space_group_name_H-M   'P 1'
#
loop_
_entity.id
_entity.type
_entity.pdbx_description
1 polymer ?
#
loop_
_entity_poly.entity_id
_entity_poly.type
_entity_poly.pdbx_seq_one_letter_code
_entity_poly.pdbx_strand_id
1 'polypeptide(L)'
;MAGPRLTQKSGEADIQENLYNNVTVNPEVLATVEYIVENLSSSRIILLDFRTPADFYGIIVRAKRGGHTLGSVNVEWRRAFERP
;
A
#
# COMPACT_ATOMS: atom_id res chain seq x y z
N MET A 1 1.99 11.85 -63.93
CA MET A 1 1.06 11.98 -62.79
C MET A 1 1.33 10.83 -61.82
N ALA A 2 2.27 11.03 -60.89
CA ALA A 2 2.50 10.12 -59.77
C ALA A 2 2.06 10.88 -58.52
N GLY A 3 1.01 10.38 -57.86
CA GLY A 3 0.47 11.01 -56.66
C GLY A 3 1.50 10.99 -55.50
N PRO A 4 1.43 11.94 -54.57
CA PRO A 4 2.37 11.98 -53.47
C PRO A 4 2.16 10.76 -52.56
N ARG A 5 3.25 10.03 -52.34
CA ARG A 5 3.36 8.88 -51.45
C ARG A 5 3.12 9.36 -50.02
N LEU A 6 2.05 8.86 -49.38
CA LEU A 6 1.83 9.06 -47.95
C LEU A 6 2.90 8.29 -47.18
N THR A 7 3.93 8.98 -46.68
CA THR A 7 4.78 8.46 -45.62
C THR A 7 3.97 8.51 -44.32
N GLN A 8 3.60 7.34 -43.79
CA GLN A 8 3.11 7.24 -42.42
C GLN A 8 4.21 7.73 -41.49
N LYS A 9 4.03 8.90 -40.87
CA LYS A 9 4.71 9.21 -39.61
C LYS A 9 4.11 8.26 -38.58
N SER A 10 4.92 7.31 -38.10
CA SER A 10 4.55 6.43 -37.00
C SER A 10 4.02 7.27 -35.85
N GLY A 11 2.79 6.98 -35.44
CA GLY A 11 2.18 7.56 -34.26
C GLY A 11 2.86 7.04 -33.01
N GLU A 12 3.97 7.65 -32.62
CA GLU A 12 4.40 7.67 -31.23
C GLU A 12 3.76 8.91 -30.62
N ALA A 13 2.58 8.72 -30.04
CA ALA A 13 2.02 9.70 -29.13
C ALA A 13 3.01 9.88 -27.98
N ASP A 14 3.29 11.13 -27.62
CA ASP A 14 4.10 11.55 -26.47
C ASP A 14 3.45 11.13 -25.13
N ILE A 15 3.44 9.84 -24.78
CA ILE A 15 2.74 9.33 -23.59
C ILE A 15 3.60 9.05 -22.35
N GLN A 16 4.89 9.41 -22.31
CA GLN A 16 5.80 8.76 -21.34
C GLN A 16 6.59 9.62 -20.35
N GLU A 17 6.30 10.92 -20.13
CA GLU A 17 7.12 11.68 -19.14
C GLU A 17 6.40 12.46 -18.03
N ASN A 18 5.06 12.54 -17.95
CA ASN A 18 4.44 13.51 -17.01
C ASN A 18 3.27 13.06 -16.14
N LEU A 19 2.98 11.77 -16.00
CA LEU A 19 1.91 11.31 -15.09
C LEU A 19 2.30 11.29 -13.60
N TYR A 20 3.59 11.39 -13.26
CA TYR A 20 4.08 11.29 -11.88
C TYR A 20 4.71 12.58 -11.33
N ASN A 21 4.83 13.63 -12.14
CA ASN A 21 5.52 14.87 -11.72
C ASN A 21 4.65 15.81 -10.85
N ASN A 22 3.36 15.50 -10.67
CA ASN A 22 2.42 16.24 -9.83
C ASN A 22 1.71 15.34 -8.79
N VAL A 23 2.44 14.41 -8.18
CA VAL A 23 1.93 13.59 -7.08
C VAL A 23 2.35 14.19 -5.75
N THR A 24 1.38 14.43 -4.86
CA THR A 24 1.63 14.84 -3.48
C THR A 24 1.21 13.73 -2.53
N VAL A 25 1.98 13.53 -1.46
CA VAL A 25 1.58 12.63 -0.37
C VAL A 25 0.43 13.29 0.39
N ASN A 26 -0.66 12.55 0.62
CA ASN A 26 -1.68 12.96 1.58
C ASN A 26 -1.28 12.48 3.00
N PRO A 27 -0.81 13.35 3.89
CA PRO A 27 -0.41 12.95 5.23
C PRO A 27 -1.60 12.50 6.11
N GLU A 28 -2.83 12.89 5.79
CA GLU A 28 -4.01 12.56 6.62
C GLU A 28 -4.36 11.07 6.62
N VAL A 29 -3.91 10.32 5.62
CA VAL A 29 -4.15 8.88 5.47
C VAL A 29 -2.93 8.03 5.85
N LEU A 30 -1.85 8.66 6.33
CA LEU A 30 -0.60 7.99 6.68
C LEU A 30 -0.42 7.96 8.20
N ALA A 31 -0.37 6.75 8.77
CA ALA A 31 0.07 6.55 10.14
C ALA A 31 1.59 6.38 10.19
N THR A 32 2.31 7.41 10.64
CA THR A 32 3.77 7.33 10.84
C THR A 32 4.13 6.51 12.09
N VAL A 33 5.41 6.16 12.25
CA VAL A 33 5.88 5.46 13.46
C VAL A 33 5.62 6.29 14.71
N GLU A 34 5.88 7.60 14.64
CA GLU A 34 5.68 8.56 15.74
C GLU A 34 4.19 8.60 16.12
N TYR A 35 3.30 8.75 15.14
CA TYR A 35 1.85 8.73 15.38
C TYR A 35 1.41 7.44 16.06
N ILE A 36 1.92 6.29 15.62
CA ILE A 36 1.59 5.01 16.24
C ILE A 36 2.08 4.94 17.69
N VAL A 37 3.34 5.32 17.95
CA VAL A 37 3.94 5.30 19.30
C VAL A 37 3.16 6.20 20.26
N GLU A 38 2.78 7.40 19.84
CA GLU A 38 1.99 8.34 20.63
C GLU A 38 0.58 7.82 20.97
N ASN A 39 0.05 6.90 20.15
CA ASN A 39 -1.32 6.42 20.27
C ASN A 39 -1.44 4.96 20.76
N LEU A 40 -0.35 4.29 21.17
CA LEU A 40 -0.37 2.89 21.63
C LEU A 40 -1.36 2.62 22.79
N SER A 41 -1.59 3.61 23.64
CA SER A 41 -2.50 3.51 24.81
C SER A 41 -3.86 4.16 24.57
N SER A 42 -4.14 4.63 23.35
CA SER A 42 -5.38 5.35 23.03
C SER A 42 -6.55 4.37 22.92
N SER A 43 -7.61 4.59 23.69
CA SER A 43 -8.87 3.84 23.55
C SER A 43 -9.69 4.24 22.33
N ARG A 44 -9.28 5.29 21.60
CA ARG A 44 -9.97 5.80 20.41
C ARG A 44 -9.44 5.20 19.11
N ILE A 45 -8.31 4.52 19.15
CA ILE A 45 -7.63 4.00 17.96
C ILE A 45 -7.46 2.50 18.13
N ILE A 46 -7.74 1.76 17.05
CA ILE A 46 -7.50 0.33 16.97
C ILE A 46 -6.44 0.10 15.90
N LEU A 47 -5.35 -0.58 16.28
CA LEU A 47 -4.34 -1.02 15.33
C LEU A 47 -4.77 -2.37 14.78
N LEU A 48 -5.05 -2.44 13.47
CA LEU A 48 -5.39 -3.68 12.80
C LEU A 48 -4.16 -4.28 12.12
N ASP A 49 -3.84 -5.51 12.48
CA ASP A 49 -2.79 -6.29 11.82
C ASP A 49 -3.44 -7.32 10.88
N PHE A 50 -3.29 -7.07 9.58
CA PHE A 50 -3.91 -7.88 8.53
C PHE A 50 -3.11 -9.14 8.13
N ARG A 51 -1.96 -9.37 8.77
CA ARG A 51 -1.11 -10.53 8.47
C ARG A 51 -1.75 -11.84 8.95
N THR A 52 -1.12 -12.96 8.60
CA THR A 52 -1.57 -14.28 9.09
C THR A 52 -1.42 -14.37 10.62
N PRO A 53 -2.20 -15.22 11.32
CA PRO A 53 -1.99 -15.46 12.74
C PRO A 53 -0.57 -15.92 13.08
N ALA A 54 0.06 -16.72 12.20
CA ALA A 54 1.42 -17.18 12.40
C ALA A 54 2.46 -16.04 12.38
N ASP A 55 2.30 -15.05 11.49
CA ASP A 55 3.14 -13.85 11.49
C ASP A 55 2.85 -12.97 12.72
N PHE A 56 1.56 -12.83 13.09
CA PHE A 56 1.11 -12.00 14.21
C PHE A 56 1.63 -12.50 15.56
N TYR A 57 1.53 -13.80 15.84
CA TYR A 57 2.05 -14.40 17.08
C TYR A 57 3.56 -14.65 17.06
N GLY A 58 4.25 -14.27 15.97
CA GLY A 58 5.71 -14.43 15.84
C GLY A 58 6.18 -15.88 15.68
N ILE A 59 5.29 -16.78 15.23
CA ILE A 59 5.63 -18.16 14.86
C ILE A 59 6.49 -18.13 13.58
N ILE A 60 6.10 -17.28 12.63
CA ILE A 60 6.89 -16.97 11.43
C ILE A 60 7.56 -15.61 11.64
N VAL A 61 8.89 -15.55 11.53
CA VAL A 61 9.68 -14.34 11.76
C VAL A 61 10.26 -13.84 10.43
N ARG A 62 9.85 -12.63 10.02
CA ARG A 62 10.25 -12.00 8.75
C ARG A 62 11.02 -10.69 8.93
N ALA A 63 11.40 -10.37 10.17
CA ALA A 63 12.13 -9.18 10.55
C ALA A 63 13.10 -9.50 11.69
N LYS A 64 13.78 -8.48 12.24
CA LYS A 64 14.69 -8.66 13.40
C LYS A 64 13.98 -9.26 14.63
N ARG A 65 12.67 -9.03 14.78
CA ARG A 65 11.82 -9.57 15.86
C ARG A 65 10.51 -10.08 15.27
N GLY A 66 10.02 -11.22 15.76
CA GLY A 66 8.68 -11.71 15.48
C GLY A 66 7.62 -11.02 16.34
N GLY A 67 6.35 -11.29 16.05
CA GLY A 67 5.22 -10.78 16.81
C GLY A 67 4.52 -9.61 16.12
N HIS A 68 3.88 -8.77 16.92
CA HIS A 68 3.04 -7.65 16.47
C HIS A 68 3.22 -6.42 17.37
N THR A 69 2.70 -5.28 16.90
CA THR A 69 2.68 -4.04 17.68
C THR A 69 1.76 -4.21 18.89
N LEU A 70 2.22 -3.80 20.08
CA LEU A 70 1.45 -3.90 21.31
C LEU A 70 0.05 -3.27 21.15
N GLY A 71 -1.00 -3.99 21.61
CA GLY A 71 -2.38 -3.51 21.54
C GLY A 71 -3.06 -3.69 20.18
N SER A 72 -2.37 -4.18 19.16
CA SER A 72 -3.01 -4.49 17.86
C SER A 72 -3.90 -5.73 17.91
N VAL A 73 -4.91 -5.75 17.04
CA VAL A 73 -5.84 -6.86 16.83
C VAL A 73 -5.54 -7.51 15.49
N ASN A 74 -5.45 -8.84 15.46
CA ASN A 74 -5.26 -9.58 14.22
C ASN A 74 -6.59 -9.82 13.51
N VAL A 75 -6.70 -9.34 12.28
CA VAL A 75 -7.81 -9.64 11.36
C VAL A 75 -7.19 -10.04 10.04
N GLU A 76 -6.98 -11.34 9.81
CA GLU A 76 -6.31 -11.78 8.58
C GLU A 76 -7.05 -11.30 7.32
N TRP A 77 -6.33 -10.67 6.37
CA TRP A 77 -6.91 -10.05 5.18
C TRP A 77 -7.79 -10.99 4.33
N ARG A 78 -7.45 -12.29 4.29
CA ARG A 78 -8.19 -13.30 3.52
C ARG A 78 -9.64 -13.44 3.96
N ARG A 79 -9.94 -13.17 5.24
CA ARG A 79 -11.31 -13.19 5.78
C ARG A 79 -12.24 -12.21 5.09
N ALA A 80 -11.71 -11.14 4.50
CA ALA A 80 -12.53 -10.18 3.74
C ALA A 80 -13.09 -10.76 2.43
N PHE A 81 -12.54 -11.87 1.95
CA PHE A 81 -12.92 -12.53 0.70
C PHE A 81 -13.65 -13.86 0.93
N GLU A 82 -13.68 -14.35 2.18
CA GLU A 82 -14.43 -15.53 2.56
C GLU A 82 -15.94 -15.23 2.45
N ARG A 83 -16.67 -16.09 1.75
CA ARG A 83 -18.14 -16.03 1.72
C ARG A 83 -18.69 -16.78 2.94
N PRO A 84 -19.80 -16.31 3.53
CA PRO A 84 -20.46 -17.01 4.63
C PRO A 84 -20.94 -18.41 4.24
#